data_AF-A0A174L6U4-F1
#
_entry.id   AF-A0A174L6U4-F1
#
_cell.length_a   1.000
_cell.length_b   1.000
_cell.length_c   1.000
_cell.angle_alpha   90.00
_cell.angle_beta   90.00
_cell.angle_gamma   90.00
#
_symmetry.space_group_name_H-M   'P 1'
#
loop_
_entity.id
_entity.type
_entity.pdbx_description
1 polymer ?
#
loop_
_entity_poly.entity_id
_entity_poly.type
_entity_poly.pdbx_seq_one_letter_code
_entity_poly.pdbx_strand_id
1 'polypeptide(L)'
;MPKINIALTVDQSTGTTTPIVTEVADDVEWVDGPDGKRRPGARVGTRYTVLMLQNACAPLTVRTPEATPAVSAEEVAAACLAGNFIRVRFEGFKAHPYQGKNGLGISATADRAIVVSSGKS
;
A
#
# COMPACT_ATOMS: atom_id res chain seq x y z
N MET A 1 6.12 9.54 23.79
CA MET A 1 5.49 8.28 23.33
C MET A 1 6.61 7.27 23.06
N PRO A 2 6.57 6.06 23.64
CA PRO A 2 7.54 5.02 23.30
C PRO A 2 7.38 4.68 21.81
N LYS A 3 8.47 4.80 21.05
CA LYS A 3 8.52 4.32 19.66
C LYS A 3 8.55 2.80 19.71
N ILE A 4 7.52 2.14 19.16
CA ILE A 4 7.57 0.70 18.89
C ILE A 4 8.62 0.52 17.79
N ASN A 5 9.85 0.18 18.16
CA ASN A 5 10.95 0.00 17.22
C ASN A 5 10.97 -1.43 16.68
N ILE A 6 9.87 -1.83 16.05
CA ILE A 6 9.71 -3.13 15.42
C ILE A 6 9.51 -2.88 13.92
N ALA A 7 10.30 -3.54 13.10
CA ALA A 7 10.09 -3.63 11.66
C ALA A 7 9.36 -4.94 11.38
N LEU A 8 8.19 -4.86 10.75
CA LEU A 8 7.43 -6.02 10.32
C LEU A 8 7.80 -6.39 8.89
N THR A 9 7.89 -7.70 8.62
CA THR A 9 7.97 -8.21 7.26
C THR A 9 6.62 -8.05 6.54
N VAL A 10 6.61 -8.25 5.22
CA VAL A 10 5.35 -8.28 4.44
C VAL A 10 4.40 -9.31 5.03
N ASP A 11 4.88 -10.53 5.25
CA ASP A 11 4.08 -11.63 5.77
C ASP A 11 3.49 -11.33 7.17
N GLN A 12 4.26 -10.74 8.07
CA GLN A 12 3.76 -10.31 9.38
C GLN A 12 2.71 -9.18 9.27
N SER A 13 2.82 -8.35 8.23
CA SER A 13 1.94 -7.20 8.01
C SER A 13 0.67 -7.55 7.24
N THR A 14 0.71 -8.54 6.35
CA THR A 14 -0.40 -8.86 5.42
C THR A 14 -0.85 -10.32 5.42
N GLY A 15 -0.18 -11.19 6.21
CA GLY A 15 -0.51 -12.61 6.34
C GLY A 15 -0.10 -13.45 5.13
N THR A 16 0.70 -12.88 4.23
CA THR A 16 1.24 -13.53 3.03
C THR A 16 2.41 -12.72 2.49
N THR A 17 3.37 -13.36 1.85
CA THR A 17 4.48 -12.69 1.13
C THR A 17 4.06 -12.06 -0.19
N THR A 18 2.87 -12.41 -0.70
CA THR A 18 2.34 -11.93 -1.98
C THR A 18 0.91 -11.39 -1.81
N PRO A 19 0.75 -10.22 -1.19
CA PRO A 19 -0.57 -9.68 -0.89
C PRO A 19 -1.35 -9.30 -2.16
N ILE A 20 -2.67 -9.30 -2.05
CA ILE A 20 -3.60 -8.90 -3.11
C ILE A 20 -3.67 -7.38 -3.15
N VAL A 21 -3.49 -6.79 -4.33
CA VAL A 21 -3.70 -5.35 -4.56
C VAL A 21 -5.16 -5.09 -4.90
N THR A 22 -5.75 -4.08 -4.26
CA THR A 22 -7.15 -3.67 -4.48
C THR A 22 -7.29 -2.23 -4.95
N GLU A 23 -6.23 -1.43 -4.83
CA GLU A 23 -6.21 -0.05 -5.33
C GLU A 23 -4.77 0.33 -5.68
N VAL A 24 -4.62 1.14 -6.72
CA VAL A 24 -3.38 1.85 -7.05
C VAL A 24 -3.72 3.31 -7.27
N ALA A 25 -2.94 4.20 -6.68
CA ALA A 25 -3.11 5.63 -6.81
C ALA A 25 -1.76 6.35 -6.70
N ASP A 26 -1.70 7.60 -7.12
CA ASP A 26 -0.52 8.43 -6.93
C ASP A 26 -0.25 8.66 -5.43
N ASP A 27 1.03 8.56 -5.04
CA ASP A 27 1.49 9.13 -3.78
C ASP A 27 1.90 10.57 -4.06
N VAL A 28 1.31 11.50 -3.30
CA VAL A 28 1.49 12.93 -3.50
C VAL A 28 1.97 13.57 -2.20
N GLU A 29 2.79 14.59 -2.33
CA GLU A 29 3.03 15.50 -1.22
C GLU A 29 1.72 16.19 -0.83
N TRP A 30 1.53 16.40 0.46
CA TRP A 30 0.36 17.08 0.98
C TRP A 30 0.79 18.44 1.53
N VAL A 31 0.46 19.49 0.79
CA VAL A 31 0.86 20.87 1.10
C VAL A 31 -0.26 21.62 1.80
N ASP A 32 0.09 22.52 2.72
CA ASP A 32 -0.88 23.36 3.42
C ASP A 32 -1.37 24.47 2.48
N GLY A 33 -2.69 24.50 2.24
CA GLY A 33 -3.34 25.54 1.47
C GLY A 33 -3.44 26.85 2.25
N PRO A 34 -3.67 27.99 1.57
CA PRO A 34 -3.86 29.29 2.21
C PRO A 34 -5.09 29.35 3.12
N ASP A 35 -6.00 28.38 3.00
CA ASP A 35 -7.19 28.16 3.83
C ASP A 35 -6.92 27.25 5.04
N GLY A 36 -5.66 26.86 5.29
CA GLY A 36 -5.27 25.92 6.35
C GLY A 36 -5.67 24.47 6.07
N LYS A 37 -6.17 24.15 4.87
CA LYS A 37 -6.52 22.77 4.47
C LYS A 37 -5.40 22.16 3.64
N ARG A 38 -5.08 20.89 3.90
CA ARG A 38 -4.09 20.15 3.10
C ARG A 38 -4.63 19.86 1.70
N ARG A 39 -3.82 20.09 0.68
CA ARG A 39 -4.12 19.84 -0.73
C ARG A 39 -3.06 18.93 -1.35
N PRO A 40 -3.41 18.09 -2.35
CA PRO A 40 -2.44 17.29 -3.07
C PRO A 40 -1.49 18.22 -3.84
N GLY A 41 -0.20 17.99 -3.69
CA GLY A 41 0.90 18.67 -4.37
C GLY A 41 1.53 17.80 -5.44
N ALA A 42 2.86 17.86 -5.56
CA ALA A 42 3.60 17.07 -6.54
C ALA A 42 3.49 15.57 -6.26
N ARG A 43 3.50 14.77 -7.34
CA ARG A 43 3.63 13.31 -7.23
C ARG A 43 5.03 12.95 -6.73
N VAL A 44 5.08 12.10 -5.72
CA VAL A 44 6.32 11.58 -5.12
C VAL A 44 6.46 10.06 -5.24
N GLY A 45 5.43 9.38 -5.74
CA GLY A 45 5.50 7.94 -5.96
C GLY A 45 4.16 7.31 -6.28
N THR A 46 4.02 6.05 -5.86
CA THR A 46 2.82 5.22 -6.06
C THR A 46 2.39 4.60 -4.73
N ARG A 47 1.08 4.67 -4.45
CA ARG A 47 0.41 3.98 -3.35
C ARG A 47 -0.27 2.72 -3.87
N TYR A 48 0.04 1.59 -3.27
CA TYR A 48 -0.69 0.33 -3.45
C TYR A 48 -1.50 0.06 -2.19
N THR A 49 -2.81 -0.10 -2.30
CA THR A 49 -3.64 -0.64 -1.22
C THR A 49 -3.70 -2.15 -1.37
N VAL A 50 -3.32 -2.86 -0.32
CA VAL A 50 -3.33 -4.32 -0.28
C VAL A 50 -4.16 -4.86 0.87
N LEU A 51 -4.62 -6.11 0.75
CA LEU A 51 -5.39 -6.77 1.80
C LEU A 51 -4.49 -7.39 2.87
N MET A 52 -4.81 -7.13 4.14
CA MET A 52 -4.26 -7.87 5.28
C MET A 52 -5.14 -9.10 5.58
N LEU A 53 -4.74 -10.26 5.05
CA LEU A 53 -5.55 -11.48 5.13
C LEU A 53 -5.74 -12.00 6.56
N GLN A 54 -4.76 -11.73 7.43
CA GLN A 54 -4.78 -12.06 8.85
C GLN A 54 -5.58 -11.04 9.70
N ASN A 55 -6.07 -9.95 9.10
CA ASN A 55 -6.80 -8.89 9.80
C ASN A 55 -8.13 -8.55 9.09
N ALA A 56 -8.97 -9.58 8.88
CA ALA A 56 -10.30 -9.44 8.26
C ALA A 56 -10.29 -8.66 6.93
N CYS A 57 -9.24 -8.84 6.13
CA CYS A 57 -9.03 -8.13 4.87
C CYS A 57 -8.99 -6.60 5.00
N ALA A 58 -8.60 -6.08 6.17
CA ALA A 58 -8.40 -4.64 6.34
C ALA A 58 -7.32 -4.12 5.38
N PRO A 59 -7.46 -2.89 4.87
CA PRO A 59 -6.54 -2.34 3.89
C PRO A 59 -5.23 -1.90 4.55
N LEU A 60 -4.12 -2.18 3.87
CA LEU A 60 -2.80 -1.61 4.16
C LEU A 60 -2.32 -0.84 2.93
N THR A 61 -2.00 0.44 3.12
CA THR A 61 -1.35 1.24 2.07
C THR A 61 0.16 1.08 2.14
N VAL A 62 0.76 0.62 1.04
CA VAL A 62 2.21 0.52 0.84
C VAL A 62 2.63 1.61 -0.14
N ARG A 63 3.58 2.46 0.26
CA ARG A 63 4.10 3.55 -0.57
C ARG A 63 5.42 3.15 -1.20
N THR A 64 5.59 3.49 -2.47
CA THR A 64 6.81 3.24 -3.24
C THR A 64 7.23 4.52 -3.95
N PRO A 65 8.53 4.73 -4.20
CA PRO A 65 9.03 5.88 -4.97
C PRO A 65 8.77 5.76 -6.48
N GLU A 66 8.16 4.66 -6.95
CA GLU A 66 7.94 4.41 -8.37
C GLU A 66 6.99 5.44 -8.99
N ALA A 67 7.42 6.08 -10.08
CA ALA A 67 6.58 6.98 -10.87
C ALA A 67 5.66 6.24 -11.86
N THR A 68 6.01 5.02 -12.25
CA THR A 68 5.16 4.14 -13.05
C THR A 68 4.77 2.94 -12.19
N PRO A 69 3.47 2.72 -11.93
CA PRO A 69 3.06 1.60 -11.11
C PRO A 69 3.30 0.28 -11.85
N ALA A 70 3.56 -0.79 -11.10
CA ALA A 70 3.75 -2.14 -11.63
C ALA A 70 2.47 -2.73 -12.25
N VAL A 71 1.31 -2.15 -11.92
CA VAL A 71 -0.01 -2.48 -12.44
C VAL A 71 -0.86 -1.21 -12.41
N SER A 72 -1.66 -0.95 -13.45
CA SER A 72 -2.51 0.24 -13.49
C SER A 72 -3.72 0.12 -12.56
N ALA A 73 -4.31 1.26 -12.17
CA ALA A 73 -5.55 1.28 -11.39
C ALA A 73 -6.71 0.59 -12.13
N GLU A 74 -6.74 0.71 -13.47
CA GLU A 74 -7.75 0.09 -14.33
C GLU A 74 -7.60 -1.44 -14.36
N GLU A 75 -6.37 -1.94 -14.45
CA GLU A 75 -6.09 -3.38 -14.40
C GLU A 75 -6.48 -3.98 -13.06
N VAL A 76 -6.21 -3.28 -11.95
CA VAL A 76 -6.62 -3.70 -10.61
C VAL A 76 -8.15 -3.72 -10.49
N ALA A 77 -8.83 -2.67 -10.94
CA ALA A 77 -10.29 -2.60 -10.89
C ALA A 77 -10.95 -3.73 -11.70
N ALA A 78 -10.48 -3.99 -12.92
CA ALA A 78 -10.96 -5.09 -13.75
C ALA A 78 -10.73 -6.46 -13.11
N ALA A 79 -9.54 -6.69 -12.54
CA ALA A 79 -9.20 -7.91 -11.83
C ALA A 79 -10.08 -8.15 -10.59
N CYS A 80 -10.35 -7.10 -9.82
CA CYS A 80 -11.27 -7.17 -8.68
C CYS A 80 -12.70 -7.52 -9.12
N LEU A 81 -13.21 -6.90 -10.19
CA LEU A 81 -14.54 -7.18 -10.72
C LEU A 81 -14.68 -8.62 -11.21
N ALA A 82 -13.63 -9.16 -11.83
CA ALA A 82 -13.60 -10.53 -12.33
C ALA A 82 -13.34 -11.59 -11.24
N GLY A 83 -13.02 -11.19 -10.00
CA GLY A 83 -12.57 -12.11 -8.95
C GLY A 83 -11.17 -12.70 -9.20
N ASN A 84 -10.46 -12.23 -10.21
CA ASN A 84 -9.13 -12.68 -10.59
C ASN A 84 -8.07 -11.74 -9.99
N PHE A 85 -7.92 -11.77 -8.67
CA PHE A 85 -7.11 -10.79 -7.95
C PHE A 85 -5.63 -10.76 -8.37
N ILE A 86 -5.08 -9.55 -8.51
CA ILE A 86 -3.67 -9.34 -8.78
C ILE A 86 -2.88 -9.42 -7.49
N ARG A 87 -1.79 -10.19 -7.52
CA ARG A 87 -0.87 -10.33 -6.39
C ARG A 87 0.46 -9.67 -6.72
N VAL A 88 1.05 -9.03 -5.73
CA VAL A 88 2.36 -8.37 -5.86
C VAL A 88 3.35 -8.87 -4.81
N ARG A 89 4.64 -8.78 -5.11
CA ARG A 89 5.75 -8.87 -4.17
C ARG A 89 6.36 -7.47 -4.02
N PHE A 90 6.65 -7.07 -2.79
CA PHE A 90 7.34 -5.80 -2.51
C PHE A 90 8.82 -6.06 -2.20
N GLU A 91 9.72 -5.36 -2.89
CA GLU A 91 11.15 -5.37 -2.59
C GLU A 91 11.50 -4.20 -1.66
N GLY A 92 12.41 -4.43 -0.71
CA GLY A 92 12.78 -3.41 0.28
C GLY A 92 11.67 -3.04 1.27
N PHE A 93 10.65 -3.90 1.43
CA PHE A 93 9.51 -3.62 2.29
C PHE A 93 9.90 -3.33 3.74
N LYS A 94 9.35 -2.26 4.29
CA LYS A 94 9.47 -1.86 5.68
C LYS A 94 8.11 -1.43 6.20
N ALA A 95 7.65 -2.08 7.27
CA ALA A 95 6.44 -1.68 7.96
C ALA A 95 6.69 -1.44 9.45
N HIS A 96 6.06 -0.40 9.98
CA HIS A 96 6.21 0.02 11.37
C HIS A 96 4.85 0.27 12.01
N PRO A 97 4.55 -0.40 13.13
CA PRO A 97 3.42 -0.07 13.98
C PRO A 97 3.52 1.36 14.53
N TYR A 98 2.39 2.05 14.61
CA TYR A 98 2.29 3.34 15.28
C TYR A 98 0.98 3.44 16.07
N GLN A 99 0.99 4.25 17.13
CA GLN A 99 -0.23 4.57 17.85
C GLN A 99 -1.02 5.63 17.06
N GLY A 100 -2.10 5.20 16.41
CA GLY A 100 -3.08 6.08 15.78
C GLY A 100 -4.16 6.54 16.76
N LYS A 101 -5.07 7.40 16.26
CA LYS A 101 -6.19 7.95 17.04
C LYS A 101 -7.15 6.87 17.54
N ASN A 102 -7.35 5.81 16.75
CA ASN A 102 -8.31 4.74 17.01
C ASN A 102 -7.65 3.39 17.34
N GLY A 103 -6.38 3.40 17.79
CA GLY A 103 -5.63 2.19 18.09
C GLY A 103 -4.34 2.08 17.29
N LEU A 104 -3.81 0.86 17.21
CA LEU A 104 -2.54 0.57 16.54
C LEU A 104 -2.72 0.54 15.02
N GLY A 105 -2.02 1.41 14.31
CA GLY A 105 -1.94 1.43 12.86
C GLY A 105 -0.61 0.88 12.36
N ILE A 106 -0.52 0.61 11.06
CA ILE A 106 0.72 0.18 10.40
C ILE A 106 1.02 1.17 9.28
N SER A 107 2.24 1.71 9.29
CA SER A 107 2.79 2.45 8.16
C SER A 107 3.68 1.52 7.35
N ALA A 108 3.58 1.53 6.02
CA ALA A 108 4.34 0.63 5.16
C ALA A 108 4.93 1.36 3.94
N THR A 109 6.17 1.01 3.62
CA THR A 109 6.92 1.48 2.46
C THR A 109 7.63 0.31 1.79
N ALA A 110 7.97 0.44 0.52
CA ALA A 110 8.81 -0.49 -0.23
C ALA A 110 9.60 0.26 -1.30
N ASP A 111 10.69 -0.33 -1.78
CA ASP A 111 11.51 0.25 -2.84
C ASP A 111 10.80 0.12 -4.21
N ARG A 112 10.08 -1.00 -4.42
CA ARG A 112 9.24 -1.23 -5.60
C ARG A 112 8.24 -2.37 -5.42
N ALA A 113 7.21 -2.40 -6.27
CA ALA A 113 6.27 -3.51 -6.40
C ALA A 113 6.55 -4.34 -7.66
N ILE A 114 6.28 -5.65 -7.59
CA ILE A 114 6.43 -6.59 -8.71
C ILE A 114 5.18 -7.46 -8.79
N VAL A 115 4.49 -7.49 -9.92
CA VAL A 115 3.37 -8.40 -10.14
C VAL A 115 3.87 -9.84 -10.18
N VAL A 116 3.31 -10.71 -9.34
CA VAL A 116 3.66 -12.15 -9.28
C VAL A 116 2.62 -13.04 -9.92
N SER A 117 1.37 -12.59 -9.99
CA SER A 117 0.32 -13.19 -10.81
C SER A 117 -0.59 -12.08 -11.32
N SER A 118 -0.62 -11.90 -12.64
CA SER A 118 -1.67 -11.12 -13.29
C SER A 118 -2.94 -11.98 -13.29
N GLY A 119 -4.08 -11.44 -12.90
CA GLY A 119 -5.40 -12.11 -12.92
C GLY A 119 -5.92 -12.53 -14.31
N LYS A 120 -5.04 -12.80 -15.26
CA LYS A 120 -5.36 -13.31 -16.59
C LYS A 120 -5.35 -14.84 -16.49
N SER A 121 -6.53 -15.42 -16.37
CA SER A 121 -6.79 -16.83 -16.74
C SER A 121 -6.84 -16.96 -18.26
#